data_AF-A0A7S1EDE1-F1
#
_entry.id   AF-A0A7S1EDE1-F1
#
_cell.length_a   1.000
_cell.length_b   1.000
_cell.length_c   1.000
_cell.angle_alpha   90.00
_cell.angle_beta   90.00
_cell.angle_gamma   90.00
#
_symmetry.space_group_name_H-M   'P 1'
#
loop_
_entity.id
_entity.type
_entity.pdbx_description
1 polymer ?
#
loop_
_entity_poly.entity_id
_entity_poly.type
_entity_poly.pdbx_seq_one_letter_code
_entity_poly.pdbx_strand_id
1 'polypeptide(L)'
;GCMLTFYDALDTLAVLGNKTEYRRVVGWLAEHGAATFDRDVSVSVFETNIRVLGSLLSNHLLASDPSLDLVPGYDGVLLKLAVDVGSRLLPAFDTPTGLPYGSINFKSGVRPGETPVSATATGGTCLLEFHLLSKLSGIKAFLK
;
A
#
# COMPACT_ATOMS: atom_id res chain seq x y z
N GLY A 1 6.64 10.70 -8.44
CA GLY A 1 5.80 11.88 -8.16
C GLY A 1 4.31 11.61 -8.30
N CYS A 2 3.83 11.26 -9.50
CA CYS A 2 2.39 11.27 -9.84
C CYS A 2 1.53 10.17 -9.16
N MET A 3 2.12 9.05 -8.76
CA MET A 3 1.38 7.92 -8.18
C MET A 3 0.92 8.17 -6.74
N LEU A 4 1.70 8.90 -5.94
CA LEU A 4 1.41 9.16 -4.52
C LEU A 4 0.17 10.04 -4.34
N THR A 5 0.03 11.08 -5.17
CA THR A 5 -1.10 12.02 -5.11
C THR A 5 -2.45 11.36 -5.48
N PHE A 6 -2.42 10.28 -6.27
CA PHE A 6 -3.63 9.60 -6.71
C PHE A 6 -4.28 8.77 -5.59
N TYR A 7 -3.49 8.09 -4.76
CA TYR A 7 -3.99 7.32 -3.62
C TYR A 7 -4.48 8.24 -2.49
N ASP A 8 -3.76 9.31 -2.19
CA ASP A 8 -4.22 10.32 -1.20
C ASP A 8 -5.56 10.97 -1.60
N ALA A 9 -5.79 11.15 -2.92
CA ALA A 9 -7.06 11.67 -3.43
C ALA A 9 -8.22 10.65 -3.30
N LEU A 10 -7.94 9.34 -3.35
CA LEU A 10 -8.96 8.30 -3.16
C LEU A 10 -9.55 8.34 -1.75
N ASP A 11 -8.71 8.49 -0.73
CA ASP A 11 -9.14 8.62 0.67
C ASP A 11 -10.10 9.80 0.84
N THR A 12 -9.75 10.92 0.20
CA THR A 12 -10.57 12.14 0.23
C THR A 12 -11.92 11.92 -0.44
N LEU A 13 -11.96 11.21 -1.59
CA LEU A 13 -13.22 10.90 -2.28
C LEU A 13 -14.12 9.98 -1.48
N ALA A 14 -13.55 9.02 -0.75
CA ALA A 14 -14.29 8.12 0.13
C ALA A 14 -15.00 8.91 1.24
N VAL A 15 -14.29 9.87 1.86
CA VAL A 15 -14.79 10.69 2.97
C VAL A 15 -15.79 11.75 2.52
N LEU A 16 -15.59 12.36 1.34
CA LEU A 16 -16.49 13.39 0.81
C LEU A 16 -17.84 12.84 0.29
N GLY A 17 -18.06 11.52 0.35
CA GLY A 17 -19.34 10.91 0.01
C GLY A 17 -19.68 10.90 -1.49
N ASN A 18 -18.72 11.22 -2.37
CA ASN A 18 -18.91 11.14 -3.81
C ASN A 18 -18.76 9.68 -4.30
N LYS A 19 -19.78 8.87 -4.01
CA LYS A 19 -19.79 7.43 -4.31
C LYS A 19 -19.57 7.12 -5.80
N THR A 20 -20.06 7.97 -6.69
CA THR A 20 -19.93 7.76 -8.14
C THR A 20 -18.49 7.86 -8.59
N GLU A 21 -17.79 8.94 -8.22
CA GLU A 21 -16.37 9.08 -8.56
C GLU A 21 -15.51 8.05 -7.82
N TYR A 22 -15.85 7.75 -6.57
CA TYR A 22 -15.17 6.71 -5.80
C TYR A 22 -15.17 5.36 -6.55
N ARG A 23 -16.35 4.91 -7.00
CA ARG A 23 -16.47 3.67 -7.79
C ARG A 23 -15.68 3.72 -9.08
N ARG A 24 -15.70 4.86 -9.78
CA ARG A 24 -14.94 5.04 -11.03
C ARG A 24 -13.44 4.87 -10.78
N VAL A 25 -12.91 5.47 -9.71
CA VAL A 25 -11.50 5.35 -9.36
C VAL A 25 -11.14 3.94 -8.91
N VAL A 26 -11.98 3.29 -8.08
CA VAL A 26 -11.76 1.89 -7.67
C VAL A 26 -11.79 0.94 -8.88
N GLY A 27 -12.71 1.14 -9.83
CA GLY A 27 -12.76 0.37 -11.07
C GLY A 27 -11.50 0.59 -11.93
N TRP A 28 -11.05 1.84 -12.05
CA TRP A 28 -9.80 2.13 -12.76
C TRP A 28 -8.59 1.47 -12.11
N LEU A 29 -8.50 1.46 -10.77
CA LEU A 29 -7.46 0.76 -10.02
C LEU A 29 -7.55 -0.76 -10.21
N ALA A 30 -8.75 -1.33 -10.30
CA ALA A 30 -8.91 -2.75 -10.58
C ALA A 30 -8.32 -3.15 -11.94
N GLU A 31 -8.48 -2.28 -12.93
CA GLU A 31 -7.98 -2.52 -14.29
C GLU A 31 -6.48 -2.20 -14.46
N HIS A 32 -5.99 -1.13 -13.84
CA HIS A 32 -4.67 -0.55 -14.12
C HIS A 32 -3.70 -0.59 -12.94
N GLY A 33 -4.17 -0.85 -11.73
CA GLY A 33 -3.38 -0.75 -10.50
C GLY A 33 -2.16 -1.67 -10.48
N ALA A 34 -2.36 -2.95 -10.83
CA ALA A 34 -1.28 -3.95 -10.83
C ALA A 34 -0.14 -3.59 -11.80
N ALA A 35 -0.48 -3.08 -12.99
CA ALA A 35 0.52 -2.63 -13.97
C ALA A 35 1.29 -1.38 -13.51
N THR A 36 0.75 -0.63 -12.55
CA THR A 36 1.38 0.62 -12.08
C THR A 36 2.55 0.34 -11.14
N PHE A 37 2.52 -0.78 -10.40
CA PHE A 37 3.57 -1.13 -9.43
C PHE A 37 4.75 -1.89 -10.03
N ASP A 38 4.62 -2.49 -11.21
CA ASP A 38 5.73 -3.14 -11.90
C ASP A 38 6.60 -2.16 -12.71
N ARG A 39 7.25 -1.23 -12.01
CA ARG A 39 8.10 -0.21 -12.62
C ARG A 39 9.48 -0.18 -12.00
N ASP A 40 10.49 0.06 -12.83
CA ASP A 40 11.87 0.27 -12.40
C ASP A 40 12.02 1.66 -11.79
N VAL A 41 11.52 1.81 -10.57
CA VAL A 41 11.49 3.07 -9.83
C VAL A 41 11.88 2.80 -8.38
N SER A 42 12.78 3.63 -7.85
CA SER A 42 13.08 3.64 -6.41
C SER A 42 12.07 4.53 -5.69
N VAL A 43 11.51 4.01 -4.60
CA VAL A 43 10.54 4.72 -3.76
C VAL A 43 10.99 4.72 -2.31
N SER A 44 10.51 5.70 -1.55
CA SER A 44 10.66 5.68 -0.09
C SER A 44 9.77 4.60 0.51
N VAL A 45 10.33 3.74 1.37
CA VAL A 45 9.58 2.72 2.10
C VAL A 45 8.55 3.37 3.02
N PHE A 46 8.96 4.43 3.73
CA PHE A 46 8.10 5.19 4.63
C PHE A 46 6.88 5.79 3.91
N GLU A 47 7.10 6.64 2.91
CA GLU A 47 6.01 7.33 2.20
C GLU A 47 5.08 6.35 1.50
N THR A 48 5.64 5.28 0.91
CA THR A 48 4.83 4.25 0.24
C THR A 48 3.97 3.50 1.24
N ASN A 49 4.51 3.17 2.41
CA ASN A 49 3.75 2.49 3.46
C ASN A 49 2.56 3.33 3.91
N ILE A 50 2.80 4.58 4.37
CA ILE A 50 1.72 5.38 4.96
C ILE A 50 0.70 5.90 3.94
N ARG A 51 1.12 6.22 2.71
CA ARG A 51 0.23 6.80 1.68
C ARG A 51 -0.39 5.76 0.78
N VAL A 52 0.40 4.83 0.25
CA VAL A 52 -0.11 3.87 -0.74
C VAL A 52 -0.72 2.66 -0.03
N LEU A 53 0.06 1.97 0.80
CA LEU A 53 -0.44 0.80 1.50
C LEU A 53 -1.54 1.18 2.51
N GLY A 54 -1.33 2.25 3.28
CA GLY A 54 -2.33 2.80 4.19
C GLY A 54 -3.65 3.15 3.48
N SER A 55 -3.61 3.87 2.36
CA SER A 55 -4.80 4.22 1.57
C SER A 55 -5.50 2.98 1.03
N LEU A 56 -4.78 2.02 0.45
CA LEU A 56 -5.37 0.79 -0.10
C LEU A 56 -6.09 -0.02 0.98
N LEU A 57 -5.50 -0.14 2.17
CA LEU A 57 -6.09 -0.85 3.31
C LEU A 57 -7.30 -0.10 3.88
N SER A 58 -7.20 1.22 4.05
CA SER A 58 -8.30 2.05 4.54
C SER A 58 -9.51 1.98 3.60
N ASN A 59 -9.28 2.16 2.30
CA ASN A 59 -10.34 2.06 1.30
C ASN A 59 -10.89 0.65 1.14
N HIS A 60 -10.07 -0.39 1.34
CA HIS A 60 -10.58 -1.75 1.39
C HIS A 60 -11.59 -1.92 2.52
N LEU A 61 -11.32 -1.40 3.72
CA LEU A 61 -12.25 -1.46 4.85
C LEU A 61 -13.53 -0.68 4.54
N LEU A 62 -13.43 0.53 4.00
CA LEU A 62 -14.59 1.35 3.63
C LEU A 62 -15.45 0.71 2.54
N ALA A 63 -14.82 0.18 1.49
CA ALA A 63 -15.52 -0.49 0.39
C ALA A 63 -16.14 -1.83 0.81
N SER A 64 -15.59 -2.48 1.83
CA SER A 64 -16.13 -3.73 2.39
C SER A 64 -17.25 -3.53 3.39
N ASP A 65 -17.48 -2.30 3.89
CA ASP A 65 -18.53 -2.00 4.85
C ASP A 65 -19.90 -1.92 4.14
N PRO A 66 -20.83 -2.86 4.40
CA PRO A 66 -22.14 -2.86 3.75
C PRO A 66 -23.00 -1.65 4.11
N SER A 67 -22.74 -1.00 5.25
CA SER A 67 -23.51 0.17 5.70
C SER A 67 -23.20 1.42 4.87
N LEU A 68 -22.01 1.50 4.27
CA LEU A 68 -21.58 2.64 3.47
C LEU A 68 -22.03 2.54 2.02
N ASP A 69 -22.29 1.33 1.51
CA ASP A 69 -22.71 1.05 0.12
C ASP A 69 -21.90 1.87 -0.91
N LEU A 70 -20.58 1.86 -0.75
CA LEU A 70 -19.66 2.62 -1.60
C LEU A 70 -19.46 1.92 -2.94
N VAL A 71 -19.25 0.60 -2.94
CA VAL A 71 -18.97 -0.19 -4.14
C VAL A 71 -19.84 -1.46 -4.13
N PRO A 72 -20.98 -1.46 -4.83
CA PRO A 72 -21.83 -2.65 -4.94
C PRO A 72 -21.07 -3.83 -5.55
N GLY A 73 -21.11 -4.99 -4.88
CA GLY A 73 -20.44 -6.20 -5.36
C GLY A 73 -18.90 -6.15 -5.26
N TYR A 74 -18.36 -5.34 -4.36
CA TYR A 74 -16.92 -5.24 -4.13
C TYR A 74 -16.26 -6.61 -3.90
N ASP A 75 -15.19 -6.89 -4.65
CA ASP A 75 -14.54 -8.21 -4.72
C ASP A 75 -13.20 -8.28 -3.95
N GLY A 76 -12.87 -7.23 -3.19
CA GLY A 76 -11.60 -7.13 -2.47
C GLY A 76 -10.41 -6.71 -3.33
N VAL A 77 -10.60 -6.15 -4.53
CA VAL A 77 -9.48 -5.76 -5.41
C VAL A 77 -8.43 -4.84 -4.76
N LEU A 78 -8.84 -3.93 -3.88
CA LEU A 78 -7.88 -3.04 -3.19
C LEU A 78 -6.99 -3.81 -2.21
N LEU A 79 -7.50 -4.87 -1.57
CA LEU A 79 -6.66 -5.75 -0.75
C LEU A 79 -5.66 -6.53 -1.62
N LYS A 80 -6.05 -6.97 -2.81
CA LYS A 80 -5.13 -7.63 -3.75
C LYS A 80 -3.97 -6.70 -4.14
N LEU A 81 -4.28 -5.43 -4.43
CA LEU A 81 -3.27 -4.41 -4.71
C LEU A 81 -2.41 -4.09 -3.47
N ALA A 82 -3.01 -4.04 -2.28
CA ALA A 82 -2.28 -3.84 -1.03
C ALA A 82 -1.26 -4.96 -0.79
N VAL A 83 -1.64 -6.21 -1.08
CA VAL A 83 -0.73 -7.37 -0.99
C VAL A 83 0.43 -7.26 -1.99
N ASP A 84 0.18 -6.81 -3.22
CA ASP A 84 1.25 -6.59 -4.22
C ASP A 84 2.26 -5.53 -3.71
N VAL A 85 1.76 -4.37 -3.26
CA VAL A 85 2.62 -3.31 -2.70
C VAL A 85 3.39 -3.80 -1.47
N GLY A 86 2.71 -4.44 -0.51
CA GLY A 86 3.35 -4.96 0.69
C GLY A 86 4.43 -6.00 0.37
N SER A 87 4.18 -6.87 -0.60
CA SER A 87 5.15 -7.89 -1.04
C SER A 87 6.40 -7.28 -1.66
N ARG A 88 6.25 -6.17 -2.39
CA ARG A 88 7.37 -5.42 -2.97
C ARG A 88 8.16 -4.62 -1.93
N LEU A 89 7.51 -4.18 -0.86
CA LEU A 89 8.16 -3.49 0.26
C LEU A 89 8.88 -4.46 1.21
N LEU A 90 8.41 -5.70 1.33
CA LEU A 90 8.92 -6.68 2.29
C LEU A 90 10.45 -6.88 2.26
N PRO A 91 11.14 -6.93 1.09
CA PRO A 91 12.60 -7.06 1.05
C PRO A 91 13.35 -5.90 1.72
N ALA A 92 12.71 -4.74 1.90
CA ALA A 92 13.35 -3.62 2.60
C ALA A 92 13.62 -3.95 4.08
N PHE A 93 12.88 -4.88 4.68
CA PHE A 93 13.01 -5.31 6.07
C PHE A 93 14.04 -6.42 6.27
N ASP A 94 14.61 -6.97 5.19
CA ASP A 94 15.65 -7.99 5.26
C ASP A 94 17.02 -7.37 5.60
N THR A 95 17.10 -6.82 6.82
CA THR A 95 18.31 -6.23 7.38
C THR A 95 18.75 -6.98 8.62
N PRO A 96 20.03 -6.94 9.00
CA PRO A 96 20.52 -7.61 10.21
C PRO A 96 19.81 -7.16 11.50
N THR A 97 19.22 -5.96 11.52
CA THR A 97 18.52 -5.39 12.67
C THR A 97 17.00 -5.55 12.59
N GLY A 98 16.46 -5.99 11.44
CA GLY A 98 15.02 -5.97 11.15
C GLY A 98 14.43 -4.57 10.87
N LEU A 99 15.25 -3.51 10.95
CA LEU A 99 14.81 -2.16 10.59
C LEU A 99 14.86 -1.99 9.07
N PRO A 100 13.83 -1.42 8.43
CA PRO A 100 13.77 -1.35 6.99
C PRO A 100 14.78 -0.37 6.41
N TYR A 101 15.29 -0.63 5.20
CA TYR A 101 15.97 0.36 4.38
C TYR A 101 15.07 1.59 4.11
N GLY A 102 15.68 2.76 3.88
CA GLY A 102 14.92 3.98 3.61
C GLY A 102 14.22 3.98 2.25
N SER A 103 14.82 3.32 1.25
CA SER A 103 14.27 3.20 -0.10
C SER A 103 14.36 1.78 -0.66
N ILE A 104 13.49 1.48 -1.62
CA ILE A 104 13.43 0.20 -2.32
C ILE A 104 12.98 0.41 -3.77
N ASN A 105 13.53 -0.38 -4.69
CA ASN A 105 13.05 -0.43 -6.06
C ASN A 105 11.90 -1.43 -6.19
N PHE A 106 10.77 -1.02 -6.74
CA PHE A 106 9.61 -1.90 -6.91
C PHE A 106 9.82 -3.08 -7.87
N LYS A 107 10.80 -2.98 -8.77
CA LYS A 107 11.14 -4.06 -9.70
C LYS A 107 12.37 -4.85 -9.25
N SER A 108 13.41 -4.17 -8.79
CA SER A 108 14.71 -4.79 -8.49
C SER A 108 15.01 -4.98 -7.01
N GLY A 109 14.11 -4.57 -6.09
CA GLY A 109 14.33 -4.66 -4.65
C GLY A 109 15.37 -3.65 -4.12
N VAL A 110 16.01 -3.99 -3.00
CA VAL A 110 17.03 -3.14 -2.37
C VAL A 110 18.30 -3.11 -3.23
N ARG A 111 18.81 -1.90 -3.52
CA ARG A 111 20.01 -1.74 -4.35
C ARG A 111 21.29 -2.10 -3.56
N PRO A 112 22.31 -2.70 -4.19
CA PRO A 112 23.61 -2.89 -3.56
C PRO A 112 24.21 -1.54 -3.15
N GLY A 113 24.50 -1.36 -1.85
CA GLY A 113 25.04 -0.12 -1.30
C GLY A 113 24.01 0.88 -0.78
N GLU A 114 22.72 0.53 -0.73
CA GLU A 114 21.71 1.32 -0.04
C GLU A 114 22.09 1.50 1.43
N THR A 115 21.95 2.72 1.95
CA THR A 115 22.32 3.00 3.33
C THR A 115 21.34 2.31 4.29
N PRO A 116 21.84 1.61 5.32
CA PRO A 116 20.98 1.10 6.41
C PRO A 116 20.50 2.24 7.32
N VAL A 117 20.83 3.49 6.99
CA VAL A 117 20.39 4.69 7.70
C VAL A 117 18.95 4.96 7.29
N SER A 118 18.05 4.36 8.05
CA SER A 118 16.62 4.64 8.00
C SER A 118 16.23 5.42 9.23
N ALA A 119 15.24 6.32 9.10
CA ALA A 119 14.70 7.00 10.27
C ALA A 119 14.03 5.94 11.17
N THR A 120 14.24 6.01 12.48
CA THR A 120 13.56 5.13 13.46
C THR A 120 12.03 5.17 13.32
N ALA A 121 11.48 6.29 12.85
CA ALA A 121 10.08 6.44 12.50
C ALA A 121 9.62 5.42 11.43
N THR A 122 10.46 5.06 10.47
CA THR A 122 10.10 4.11 9.40
C THR A 122 9.83 2.71 9.95
N GLY A 123 10.63 2.24 10.91
CA GLY A 123 10.40 0.94 11.55
C GLY A 123 9.11 0.91 12.37
N GLY A 124 8.87 1.93 13.20
CA GLY A 124 7.68 1.99 14.05
C GLY A 124 6.37 2.22 13.27
N THR A 125 6.43 3.02 12.21
CA THR A 125 5.24 3.40 11.45
C THR A 125 4.76 2.28 10.51
N CYS A 126 5.64 1.42 9.97
CA CYS A 126 5.20 0.34 9.08
C CYS A 126 4.45 -0.79 9.79
N LEU A 127 4.60 -0.92 11.11
CA LEU A 127 4.02 -2.03 11.87
C LEU A 127 2.50 -2.10 11.73
N LEU A 128 1.80 -0.96 11.74
CA LEU A 128 0.35 -0.93 11.72
C LEU A 128 -0.20 -1.48 10.40
N GLU A 129 0.27 -0.95 9.27
CA GLU A 129 -0.19 -1.33 7.94
C GLU A 129 0.18 -2.77 7.63
N PHE A 130 1.40 -3.22 7.99
CA PHE A 130 1.83 -4.59 7.76
C PHE A 130 1.07 -5.61 8.63
N HIS A 131 0.79 -5.29 9.90
CA HIS A 131 -0.05 -6.15 10.75
C HIS A 131 -1.48 -6.22 10.23
N LEU A 132 -2.06 -5.08 9.81
CA LEU A 132 -3.40 -5.04 9.23
C LEU A 132 -3.46 -5.82 7.92
N LEU A 133 -2.46 -5.66 7.05
CA LEU A 133 -2.33 -6.41 5.80
C LEU A 133 -2.24 -7.91 6.08
N SER A 134 -1.46 -8.34 7.07
CA SER A 134 -1.38 -9.75 7.47
C SER A 134 -2.73 -10.28 7.95
N LYS A 135 -3.43 -9.50 8.79
CA LYS A 135 -4.75 -9.88 9.33
C LYS A 135 -5.81 -10.02 8.22
N LEU A 136 -5.82 -9.11 7.25
CA LEU A 136 -6.82 -9.09 6.18
C LEU A 136 -6.51 -10.11 5.07
N SER A 137 -5.22 -10.30 4.72
CA SER A 137 -4.81 -11.23 3.66
C SER A 137 -4.58 -12.67 4.14
N GLY A 138 -4.38 -12.88 5.45
CA GLY A 138 -3.96 -14.15 6.03
C GLY A 138 -2.46 -14.47 5.83
N ILE A 139 -1.69 -13.59 5.21
CA ILE A 139 -0.27 -13.80 4.89
C ILE A 139 0.61 -13.40 6.08
N LYS A 140 1.20 -14.38 6.77
CA LYS A 140 2.04 -14.15 7.96
C LYS A 140 3.39 -13.50 7.68
N ALA A 141 3.83 -13.48 6.43
CA ALA A 141 5.13 -12.90 6.05
C ALA A 141 5.23 -11.41 6.41
N PHE A 142 4.10 -10.70 6.48
CA PHE A 142 4.04 -9.29 6.88
C PHE A 142 4.13 -9.05 8.40
N LEU A 143 4.24 -10.09 9.23
CA LEU A 143 4.41 -9.95 10.70
C LEU A 143 5.87 -10.07 11.15
N LYS A 144 6.80 -10.20 10.20
CA LYS A 144 8.22 -10.33 10.49
C LYS A 144 8.86 -9.00 10.87
#